data_AF-A0A2M7H556-F1
#
_entry.id   AF-A0A2M7H556-F1
#
_cell.length_a   1.000
_cell.length_b   1.000
_cell.length_c   1.000
_cell.angle_alpha   90.00
_cell.angle_beta   90.00
_cell.angle_gamma   90.00
#
_symmetry.space_group_name_H-M   'P 1'
#
loop_
_entity.id
_entity.type
_entity.pdbx_description
1 polymer ?
#
loop_
_entity_poly.entity_id
_entity_poly.type
_entity_poly.pdbx_seq_one_letter_code
_entity_poly.pdbx_strand_id
1 'polypeptide(L)' 'MTDQQIFLQLLEVTELFPPKGKAVIRMAHESKVLPAPDFEQLLFLLKLEANLMYVVDSRADSLLDQIKHKYAID' A
#
# COMPACT_ATOMS: atom_id res chain seq x y z
N MET A 1 -4.25 -12.38 -10.31
CA MET A 1 -3.87 -12.30 -8.89
C MET A 1 -5.12 -12.45 -8.06
N THR A 2 -5.10 -13.25 -6.99
CA THR A 2 -6.25 -13.38 -6.07
C THR A 2 -6.23 -12.27 -5.03
N ASP A 3 -7.38 -11.95 -4.40
CA ASP A 3 -7.43 -10.95 -3.33
C ASP A 3 -6.52 -11.30 -2.14
N GLN A 4 -6.30 -12.59 -1.87
CA GLN A 4 -5.33 -13.02 -0.85
C GLN A 4 -3.89 -12.67 -1.22
N GLN A 5 -3.51 -12.85 -2.49
CA GLN A 5 -2.18 -12.48 -2.97
C GLN A 5 -1.98 -10.96 -2.91
N ILE A 6 -2.99 -10.19 -3.34
CA ILE A 6 -2.96 -8.73 -3.27
C ILE A 6 -2.83 -8.27 -1.82
N PHE A 7 -3.61 -8.86 -0.90
CA PHE A 7 -3.56 -8.55 0.52
C PHE A 7 -2.15 -8.71 1.10
N LEU A 8 -1.51 -9.87 0.88
CA LEU A 8 -0.19 -10.16 1.43
C LEU A 8 0.90 -9.24 0.86
N GLN A 9 0.81 -8.90 -0.44
CA GLN A 9 1.74 -7.97 -1.07
C GLN A 9 1.59 -6.55 -0.54
N LEU A 10 0.36 -6.05 -0.44
CA LEU A 10 0.12 -4.71 0.09
C LEU A 10 0.48 -4.62 1.56
N LEU A 11 0.21 -5.67 2.35
CA LEU A 11 0.59 -5.72 3.77
C LEU A 11 2.11 -5.67 3.97
N GLU A 12 2.90 -6.16 3.01
CA GLU A 12 4.36 -6.10 3.06
C GLU A 12 4.87 -4.66 2.90
N VAL A 13 4.32 -3.93 1.93
CA VAL A 13 4.83 -2.60 1.52
C VAL A 13 4.17 -1.42 2.24
N THR A 14 2.97 -1.59 2.80
CA THR A 14 2.22 -0.51 3.47
C THR A 14 2.99 0.15 4.61
N GLU A 15 2.83 1.45 4.83
CA GLU A 15 3.37 2.14 6.00
C GLU A 15 2.32 2.29 7.12
N LEU A 16 1.06 1.93 6.87
CA LEU A 16 -0.05 2.03 7.83
C LEU A 16 0.19 1.28 9.14
N PHE A 17 0.95 0.19 9.09
CA PHE A 17 1.16 -0.69 10.24
C PHE A 17 2.65 -0.85 10.56
N PRO A 18 3.03 -0.76 11.85
CA PRO A 18 4.39 -1.10 12.25
C PRO A 18 4.70 -2.58 11.98
N PRO A 19 5.99 -2.99 11.88
CA PRO A 19 6.38 -4.36 11.55
C PRO A 19 5.70 -5.45 12.41
N LYS A 20 5.56 -5.19 13.72
CA LYS A 20 4.87 -6.10 14.64
C LYS A 20 3.37 -6.23 14.32
N GLY A 21 2.72 -5.14 13.91
CA GLY A 21 1.31 -5.15 13.48
C GLY A 21 1.12 -5.97 12.21
N LYS A 22 1.98 -5.77 11.21
CA LYS A 22 1.99 -6.57 9.97
C LYS A 22 2.13 -8.07 10.26
N ALA A 23 3.02 -8.44 11.18
CA ALA A 23 3.22 -9.84 11.57
C ALA A 23 1.97 -10.46 12.21
N VAL A 24 1.28 -9.73 13.09
CA VAL A 24 0.02 -10.20 13.72
C VAL A 24 -1.08 -10.39 12.68
N ILE A 25 -1.27 -9.42 11.79
CA ILE A 25 -2.28 -9.48 10.72
C ILE A 25 -1.99 -10.65 9.77
N ARG A 26 -0.73 -10.83 9.36
CA ARG A 26 -0.29 -11.95 8.52
C ARG A 26 -0.57 -13.29 9.20
N MET A 27 -0.17 -13.43 10.46
CA MET A 27 -0.42 -14.67 11.23
C MET A 27 -1.91 -14.98 11.34
N ALA A 28 -2.75 -13.96 11.59
CA ALA A 28 -4.20 -14.13 11.68
C ALA A 28 -4.81 -14.60 10.35
N HIS A 29 -4.34 -14.05 9.23
CA HIS A 29 -4.77 -14.46 7.89
C HIS A 29 -4.33 -15.90 7.57
N GLU A 30 -3.05 -16.22 7.73
CA GLU A 30 -2.48 -17.53 7.42
C GLU A 30 -3.06 -18.64 8.30
N SER A 31 -3.34 -18.33 9.57
CA SER A 31 -3.99 -19.26 10.52
C SER A 31 -5.50 -19.38 10.30
N LYS A 32 -6.08 -18.68 9.30
CA LYS A 32 -7.51 -18.65 9.00
C LYS A 32 -8.39 -18.22 10.18
N VAL A 33 -7.85 -17.40 11.08
CA VAL A 33 -8.57 -16.84 12.22
C VAL A 33 -9.03 -15.40 11.96
N LEU A 34 -8.56 -14.78 10.87
CA LEU A 34 -9.03 -13.46 10.42
C LEU A 34 -10.43 -13.59 9.80
N PRO A 35 -11.48 -12.98 10.39
CA PRO A 35 -12.83 -12.99 9.83
C PRO A 35 -12.88 -12.34 8.44
N ALA A 36 -13.80 -12.81 7.59
CA ALA A 36 -13.98 -12.27 6.24
C ALA A 36 -14.25 -10.75 6.22
N PRO A 37 -15.11 -10.18 7.10
CA PRO A 37 -15.34 -8.73 7.13
C PRO A 37 -14.06 -7.93 7.44
N ASP A 38 -13.25 -8.42 8.38
CA ASP A 38 -12.00 -7.78 8.77
C ASP A 38 -10.96 -7.86 7.65
N PHE A 39 -10.88 -9.00 6.96
CA PHE A 39 -10.04 -9.15 5.77
C PHE A 39 -10.43 -8.16 4.67
N GLU A 40 -11.73 -8.04 4.35
CA GLU A 40 -12.23 -7.12 3.33
C GLU A 40 -11.92 -5.66 3.69
N GLN A 41 -12.12 -5.28 4.95
CA GLN A 41 -11.83 -3.93 5.42
C GLN A 41 -10.34 -3.62 5.38
N LEU A 42 -9.48 -4.53 5.82
CA LEU A 42 -8.03 -4.35 5.76
C LEU A 42 -7.55 -4.28 4.30
N LEU A 43 -8.06 -5.15 3.43
CA LEU A 43 -7.74 -5.11 2.00
C LEU A 43 -8.17 -3.79 1.36
N PHE A 44 -9.34 -3.26 1.73
CA PHE A 44 -9.80 -1.96 1.27
C PHE A 44 -8.87 -0.83 1.71
N LEU A 45 -8.49 -0.79 2.99
CA LEU A 45 -7.56 0.22 3.53
C LEU A 45 -6.19 0.18 2.85
N LEU A 46 -5.65 -1.03 2.64
CA LEU A 46 -4.39 -1.24 1.94
C LEU A 46 -4.45 -0.76 0.47
N LYS A 47 -5.54 -1.09 -0.25
CA LYS A 47 -5.75 -0.62 -1.63
C LYS A 47 -5.88 0.91 -1.68
N LEU A 48 -6.55 1.51 -0.69
CA LEU A 48 -6.73 2.96 -0.61
C LEU A 48 -5.38 3.67 -0.40
N GLU A 49 -4.55 3.20 0.54
CA GLU A 49 -3.23 3.76 0.78
C GLU A 49 -2.32 3.62 -0.44
N ALA A 50 -2.28 2.44 -1.07
CA ALA A 50 -1.50 2.23 -2.30
C ALA A 50 -1.92 3.16 -3.44
N ASN A 51 -3.24 3.36 -3.62
CA ASN A 51 -3.76 4.30 -4.60
C ASN A 51 -3.39 5.76 -4.26
N LEU A 52 -3.46 6.14 -2.98
CA LEU A 52 -3.07 7.48 -2.54
C LEU A 52 -1.57 7.73 -2.77
N MET A 53 -0.71 6.79 -2.41
CA MET A 53 0.73 6.86 -2.69
C MET A 53 0.98 7.03 -4.18
N TYR A 54 0.38 6.19 -5.03
CA TYR A 54 0.54 6.29 -6.48
C TYR A 54 0.11 7.66 -7.05
N VAL A 55 -1.01 8.21 -6.56
CA VAL A 55 -1.50 9.53 -6.99
C VAL A 55 -0.57 10.65 -6.53
N VAL A 56 -0.02 10.55 -5.32
CA VAL A 56 0.93 11.54 -4.78
C VAL A 56 2.25 11.46 -5.53
N ASP A 57 2.81 10.27 -5.73
CA ASP A 57 4.08 10.05 -6.43
C ASP A 57 4.00 10.55 -7.88
N SER A 58 2.94 10.21 -8.62
CA SER A 58 2.76 10.68 -9.99
C SER A 58 2.70 12.21 -10.09
N ARG A 59 2.10 12.88 -9.09
CA ARG A 59 2.08 14.35 -9.02
C ARG A 59 3.44 14.93 -8.65
N ALA A 60 4.16 14.30 -7.73
CA ALA A 60 5.49 14.70 -7.31
C ALA A 60 6.50 14.56 -8.46
N ASP A 61 6.46 13.45 -9.19
CA ASP A 61 7.29 13.22 -10.38
C ASP A 61 7.00 14.26 -11.47
N SER A 62 5.73 14.52 -11.76
CA SER A 62 5.35 15.56 -12.73
C SER A 62 5.83 16.95 -12.31
N LEU A 63 5.78 17.27 -11.01
CA LEU A 63 6.30 18.53 -10.49
C LEU A 63 7.83 18.59 -10.59
N LEU A 64 8.53 17.50 -10.28
CA LEU A 64 9.98 17.39 -10.38
C LEU A 64 10.45 17.56 -11.84
N ASP A 65 9.76 16.92 -12.78
CA ASP A 65 10.03 17.06 -14.22
C ASP A 65 9.81 18.51 -14.69
N GLN A 66 8.75 19.17 -14.22
CA GLN A 66 8.52 20.59 -14.52
C GLN A 66 9.62 21.48 -13.96
N ILE A 67 10.13 21.18 -12.75
CA ILE A 67 11.25 21.92 -12.14
C ILE A 67 12.53 21.70 -12.96
N LYS A 68 12.89 20.46 -13.27
CA LYS A 68 14.07 20.14 -14.10
C LYS A 68 14.03 20.86 -15.44
N HIS A 69 12.88 20.81 -16.11
CA HIS A 69 12.67 21.50 -17.39
C HIS A 69 12.79 23.02 -17.27
N LYS A 70 12.20 23.62 -16.22
CA LYS A 70 12.21 25.07 -16.00
C LYS A 70 13.61 25.61 -15.67
N TYR A 71 14.42 24.83 -14.95
CA TYR A 71 15.74 25.26 -14.49
C TYR A 71 16.90 24.67 -15.29
N ALA A 72 16.61 23.91 -16.36
CA ALA A 72 17.60 23.21 -17.20
C ALA A 72 18.61 22.38 -16.38
N ILE A 73 18.10 21.73 -15.32
CA ILE A 73 18.88 20.82 -14.49
C ILE A 73 18.60 19.41 -15.03
N ASP A 74 19.54 18.87 -15.80
CA ASP A 74 19.59 17.44 -16.16
C ASP A 74 20.19 16.61 -15.02
#